data_AF-A0ABD5K785-F1
#
_entry.id   AF-A0ABD5K785-F1
#
_cell.length_a   1.000
_cell.length_b   1.000
_cell.length_c   1.000
_cell.angle_alpha   90.00
_cell.angle_beta   90.00
_cell.angle_gamma   90.00
#
_symmetry.space_group_name_H-M   'P 1'
#
loop_
_entity.id
_entity.type
_entity.pdbx_description
1 polymer ?
#
loop_
_entity_poly.entity_id
_entity_poly.type
_entity_poly.pdbx_seq_one_letter_code
_entity_poly.pdbx_strand_id
1 'polypeptide(L)' 'MMRYTFEYRVISSNSKSEFSQEADSQEEAAALIVTRIADLEFTDESDIKLGKVIAISKKVGDNYVACDGCAS' A
#
# COMPACT_ATOMS: atom_id res chain seq x y z
N MET A 1 8.48 -11.04 8.20
CA MET A 1 7.85 -9.83 7.64
C MET A 1 7.98 -9.76 6.11
N MET A 2 6.82 -9.74 5.47
CA MET A 2 6.62 -9.51 4.03
C MET A 2 6.03 -8.11 3.83
N ARG A 3 6.23 -7.54 2.65
CA ARG A 3 5.59 -6.30 2.22
C ARG A 3 4.38 -6.65 1.34
N TYR A 4 3.19 -6.30 1.80
CA TYR A 4 1.93 -6.51 1.11
C TYR A 4 1.47 -5.19 0.50
N THR A 5 1.37 -5.12 -0.83
CA THR A 5 0.83 -3.96 -1.53
C THR A 5 -0.65 -4.18 -1.81
N PHE A 6 -1.47 -3.26 -1.32
CA PHE A 6 -2.91 -3.24 -1.53
C PHE A 6 -3.28 -2.11 -2.48
N GLU A 7 -4.22 -2.36 -3.37
CA GLU A 7 -4.94 -1.28 -4.03
C GLU A 7 -5.94 -0.68 -3.03
N TYR A 8 -6.11 0.64 -3.04
CA TYR A 8 -7.13 1.33 -2.26
C TYR A 8 -7.80 2.42 -3.08
N ARG A 9 -9.00 2.81 -2.65
CA ARG A 9 -9.73 3.95 -3.20
C ARG A 9 -10.17 4.86 -2.07
N VAL A 10 -9.89 6.15 -2.21
CA VAL A 10 -10.46 7.19 -1.36
C VAL A 10 -11.85 7.52 -1.93
N ILE A 11 -12.89 7.36 -1.12
CA ILE A 11 -14.28 7.50 -1.56
C ILE A 11 -14.58 8.97 -1.88
N SER A 12 -14.16 9.90 -1.02
CA SER A 12 -14.42 11.33 -1.16
C SER A 12 -13.82 11.93 -2.44
N SER A 13 -12.55 11.64 -2.72
CA SER A 13 -11.85 12.15 -3.91
C SER A 13 -12.02 11.26 -5.14
N ASN A 14 -12.60 10.06 -4.96
CA ASN A 14 -12.75 9.03 -5.98
C ASN A 14 -11.40 8.52 -6.55
N SER A 15 -10.30 8.88 -5.91
CA SER A 15 -8.93 8.55 -6.30
C SER A 15 -8.59 7.10 -5.98
N LYS A 16 -7.84 6.46 -6.87
CA LYS A 16 -7.31 5.10 -6.67
C LYS A 16 -5.80 5.18 -6.58
N SER A 17 -5.22 4.46 -5.64
CA SER A 17 -3.79 4.40 -5.46
C SER A 17 -3.40 3.05 -4.83
N GLU A 18 -2.11 2.84 -4.62
CA GLU A 18 -1.57 1.64 -4.00
C GLU A 18 -0.72 2.01 -2.79
N PHE A 19 -0.83 1.20 -1.73
CA PHE A 19 -0.02 1.38 -0.54
C PHE A 19 0.53 0.04 -0.09
N SER A 20 1.75 0.05 0.43
CA SER A 20 2.38 -1.17 0.93
C SER A 20 2.48 -1.16 2.45
N GLN A 21 2.11 -2.27 3.07
CA GLN A 21 2.25 -2.48 4.51
C GLN A 21 3.12 -3.70 4.79
N GLU A 22 4.11 -3.53 5.68
CA GLU A 22 4.91 -4.64 6.19
C GLU A 22 4.16 -5.33 7.33
N ALA A 23 4.07 -6.66 7.26
CA ALA A 23 3.50 -7.51 8.31
C ALA A 23 4.00 -8.96 8.20
N ASP A 24 3.71 -9.80 9.18
CA ASP A 24 4.03 -11.24 9.13
C ASP A 24 2.94 -12.06 8.41
N SER A 25 1.75 -11.49 8.23
CA SER A 25 0.65 -12.08 7.48
C SER A 25 -0.21 -11.03 6.78
N GLN A 26 -0.92 -11.43 5.73
CA GLN A 26 -1.79 -10.54 4.96
C GLN A 26 -2.92 -9.94 5.80
N GLU A 27 -3.49 -10.72 6.72
CA GLU A 27 -4.56 -10.28 7.62
C GLU A 27 -4.09 -9.14 8.54
N GLU A 28 -2.89 -9.28 9.10
CA GLU A 28 -2.28 -8.21 9.89
C GLU A 28 -1.98 -6.97 9.05
N ALA A 29 -1.47 -7.15 7.83
CA ALA A 29 -1.23 -6.03 6.93
C ALA A 29 -2.54 -5.29 6.59
N ALA A 30 -3.63 -6.00 6.34
CA ALA A 30 -4.93 -5.41 6.05
C ALA A 30 -5.50 -4.63 7.25
N ALA A 31 -5.30 -5.12 8.48
CA ALA A 31 -5.74 -4.42 9.69
C ALA A 31 -4.97 -3.11 9.92
N LEU A 32 -3.68 -3.08 9.60
CA LEU A 32 -2.82 -1.92 9.84
C LEU A 32 -2.90 -0.88 8.71
N ILE A 33 -3.12 -1.32 7.48
CA ILE A 33 -2.96 -0.45 6.31
C ILE A 33 -4.06 0.59 6.17
N VAL A 34 -5.29 0.30 6.60
CA VAL A 34 -6.42 1.23 6.48
C VAL A 34 -6.16 2.50 7.30
N THR A 35 -5.77 2.36 8.56
CA THR A 35 -5.41 3.49 9.43
C THR A 35 -4.25 4.30 8.86
N ARG A 36 -3.25 3.64 8.27
CA ARG A 36 -2.09 4.31 7.65
C ARG A 36 -2.47 5.09 6.40
N ILE A 37 -3.32 4.52 5.55
CA ILE A 37 -3.80 5.20 4.35
C ILE A 37 -4.67 6.40 4.74
N ALA A 38 -5.55 6.24 5.73
CA ALA A 38 -6.40 7.32 6.23
C ALA A 38 -5.56 8.51 6.71
N ASP A 39 -4.53 8.25 7.52
CA ASP A 39 -3.56 9.27 7.97
C ASP A 39 -2.81 9.93 6.79
N LEU A 40 -2.31 9.13 5.84
CA LEU A 40 -1.59 9.62 4.65
C LEU A 40 -2.45 10.54 3.77
N GLU A 41 -3.69 10.14 3.54
CA GLU A 41 -4.64 10.87 2.67
C GLU A 41 -5.39 11.98 3.44
N PHE A 42 -5.08 12.18 4.73
CA PHE A 42 -5.76 13.13 5.61
C PHE A 42 -7.28 12.97 5.60
N THR A 43 -7.75 11.72 5.64
CA THR A 43 -9.17 11.35 5.59
C THR A 43 -9.49 10.34 6.69
N ASP A 44 -10.77 10.03 6.86
CA ASP A 44 -11.23 9.02 7.81
C ASP A 44 -11.04 7.60 7.26
N GLU A 45 -10.84 6.62 8.14
CA GLU A 45 -10.76 5.19 7.77
C GLU A 45 -12.01 4.71 7.02
N SER A 46 -13.17 5.29 7.31
CA SER A 46 -14.43 5.00 6.63
C SER A 46 -14.46 5.49 5.18
N ASP A 47 -13.62 6.46 4.83
CA ASP A 47 -13.48 6.98 3.48
C ASP A 47 -12.49 6.14 2.64
N ILE A 48 -11.78 5.22 3.28
CA ILE A 48 -10.84 4.31 2.61
C ILE A 48 -11.52 2.99 2.26
N LYS A 49 -11.65 2.73 0.97
CA LYS A 49 -12.06 1.42 0.45
C LYS A 49 -10.82 0.61 0.07
N LEU A 50 -10.39 -0.28 0.97
CA LEU A 50 -9.33 -1.23 0.69
C LEU A 50 -9.79 -2.25 -0.36
N GLY A 51 -8.95 -2.48 -1.36
CA GLY A 51 -9.16 -3.50 -2.38
C GLY A 51 -8.33 -4.76 -2.10
N LYS A 52 -7.96 -5.46 -3.17
CA LYS A 52 -7.19 -6.71 -3.08
C LYS A 52 -5.69 -6.43 -2.96
N VAL A 53 -4.96 -7.42 -2.47
CA VAL A 53 -3.50 -7.42 -2.55
C VAL A 53 -3.09 -7.61 -4.00
N ILE A 54 -2.25 -6.70 -4.51
CA ILE A 54 -1.74 -6.71 -5.88
C ILE A 54 -0.30 -7.18 -5.97
N ALA A 55 0.46 -7.08 -4.87
CA ALA A 55 1.82 -7.61 -4.80
C ALA A 55 2.19 -8.04 -3.37
N ILE A 56 3.00 -9.10 -3.27
CA ILE A 56 3.62 -9.54 -2.03
C ILE A 56 5.10 -9.71 -2.33
N SER A 57 5.94 -8.92 -1.66
CA SER A 57 7.39 -9.05 -1.78
C SER A 57 8.00 -9.36 -0.42
N LYS A 58 9.06 -10.18 -0.41
CA LYS A 58 9.91 -10.29 0.79
C LYS A 58 10.53 -8.92 1.04
N LYS A 59 10.70 -8.55 2.32
CA LYS A 59 11.51 -7.39 2.68
C LYS A 59 12.88 -7.57 2.04
N VAL A 60 13.11 -6.86 0.94
CA VAL A 60 14.40 -6.90 0.27
C VAL A 60 15.27 -5.94 1.04
N GLY A 61 16.20 -6.47 1.84
CA GLY A 61 17.41 -5.71 2.15
C GLY A 61 18.05 -5.37 0.80
N ASP A 62 18.09 -4.09 0.46
CA ASP A 62 18.92 -3.55 -0.62
C ASP A 62 18.76 -4.20 -2.01
N ASN A 63 17.55 -4.25 -2.58
CA ASN A 63 17.45 -4.26 -4.04
C ASN A 63 16.69 -3.02 -4.50
N TYR A 64 17.45 -1.93 -4.48
CA TYR A 64 17.27 -0.80 -5.37
C TYR A 64 17.24 -1.35 -6.81
N VAL A 65 16.05 -1.60 -7.37
CA VAL A 65 15.92 -1.55 -8.82
C VAL A 65 15.90 -0.07 -9.15
N ALA A 66 17.09 0.46 -9.43
CA ALA A 66 17.20 1.70 -10.17
C ALA A 66 16.33 1.52 -11.41
N CYS A 67 15.30 2.35 -11.55
CA CYS A 67 14.62 2.52 -12.80
C CYS A 67 15.66 3.08 -13.78
N ASP A 68 16.36 2.19 -14.49
CA ASP A 68 17.21 2.53 -15.62
C ASP A 68 16.25 2.92 -16.75
N GLY A 69 15.80 4.17 -16.73
CA GLY A 69 14.65 4.58 -17.54
C GLY A 69 14.31 6.06 -17.53
N CYS A 70 15.27 6.95 -17.25
CA CYS A 70 15.15 8.36 -17.63
C CYS A 70 16.45 8.85 -18.26
N ALA A 71 16.79 8.27 -19.40
CA ALA A 71 17.65 8.90 -20.38
C ALA A 71 17.25 8.41 -21.78
N SER A 72 16.27 9.08 -22.39
CA SER A 72 16.31 9.34 -23.83
C SER A 72 15.39 10.49 -24.22
#